data_AF-A0A523UQ98-F1
#
_entry.id   AF-A0A523UQ98-F1
#
_cell.length_a   1.000
_cell.length_b   1.000
_cell.length_c   1.000
_cell.angle_alpha   90.00
_cell.angle_beta   90.00
_cell.angle_gamma   90.00
#
_symmetry.space_group_name_H-M   'P 1'
#
loop_
_entity.id
_entity.type
_entity.pdbx_description
1 polymer ?
#
loop_
_entity_poly.entity_id
_entity_poly.type
_entity_poly.pdbx_seq_one_letter_code
_entity_poly.pdbx_strand_id
1 'polypeptide(L)'
;MDDLHPDKDVQLENEESLDPKDWEAMRVLGHRMIDDMMTYLESIRERPVWQPIPGGVKQSLCMALPLDPQKPEDIYQEFLDYILPHPMGNIHPRFWGWVIGTGTALGMLAELLAAGMNPNLGGADHVANYVEAQVLKWCKEMLGYPIEASGLLVSGGSMANLVGLTVARNTMSGFDIRREGFQATQKPMTLYGSVETHSSNQKAVELLG
;
A
#
# COMPACT_ATOMS: atom_id res chain seq x y z
N MET A 1 42.57 3.52 -18.61
CA MET A 1 42.47 4.29 -19.85
C MET A 1 41.20 3.80 -20.52
N ASP A 2 40.02 4.35 -20.23
CA ASP A 2 39.77 5.75 -19.89
C ASP A 2 38.70 5.91 -18.81
N ASP A 3 38.93 6.94 -17.99
CA ASP A 3 38.07 7.48 -16.96
C ASP A 3 36.69 7.86 -17.52
N LEU A 4 35.67 7.10 -17.16
CA LEU A 4 34.28 7.56 -17.14
C LEU A 4 33.94 7.97 -15.71
N HIS A 5 34.68 8.94 -15.18
CA HIS A 5 34.12 9.77 -14.13
C HIS A 5 33.11 10.71 -14.81
N PRO A 6 31.80 10.61 -14.52
CA PRO A 6 30.88 11.64 -14.97
C PRO A 6 31.36 12.97 -14.38
N ASP A 7 31.47 13.98 -15.24
CA ASP A 7 31.81 15.36 -14.87
C ASP A 7 31.05 15.73 -13.59
N LYS A 8 31.81 16.04 -12.53
CA LYS A 8 31.28 16.34 -11.20
C LYS A 8 30.52 17.66 -11.11
N ASP A 9 30.38 18.41 -12.21
CA ASP A 9 29.87 19.77 -12.18
C ASP A 9 28.94 20.07 -13.37
N VAL A 10 27.98 19.20 -13.67
CA VAL A 10 26.75 19.70 -14.33
C VAL A 10 25.85 20.26 -13.24
N GLN A 11 26.13 21.48 -12.79
CA GLN A 11 25.17 22.24 -12.01
C GLN A 11 24.00 22.59 -12.94
N LEU A 12 22.91 21.84 -12.82
CA LEU A 12 21.63 22.13 -13.45
C LEU A 12 21.02 23.34 -12.74
N GLU A 13 21.59 24.53 -12.94
CA GLU A 13 21.30 25.74 -12.15
C GLU A 13 19.85 26.25 -12.26
N ASN A 14 18.98 25.63 -13.08
CA ASN A 14 17.62 26.10 -13.34
C ASN A 14 16.57 24.98 -13.52
N GLU A 15 16.76 23.79 -12.94
CA GLU A 15 15.68 22.80 -12.93
C GLU A 15 14.60 23.21 -11.92
N GLU A 16 13.39 23.51 -12.43
CA GLU A 16 12.21 23.56 -11.58
C GLU A 16 11.97 22.17 -11.01
N SER A 17 12.15 22.01 -9.70
CA SER A 17 11.85 20.78 -8.98
C SER A 17 10.72 20.99 -7.97
N LEU A 18 10.13 19.87 -7.56
CA LEU A 18 9.15 19.83 -6.47
C LEU A 18 9.81 19.65 -5.11
N ASP A 19 11.15 19.80 -5.03
CA ASP A 19 11.86 19.62 -3.78
C ASP A 19 11.52 20.76 -2.79
N PRO A 20 11.57 20.47 -1.48
CA PRO A 20 11.53 21.50 -0.47
C PRO A 20 12.59 22.57 -0.72
N LYS A 21 12.16 23.83 -0.77
CA LYS A 21 13.09 24.98 -0.81
C LYS A 21 13.91 25.11 0.48
N ASP A 22 13.37 24.59 1.59
CA ASP A 22 14.02 24.54 2.90
C ASP A 22 13.92 23.12 3.47
N TRP A 23 15.00 22.37 3.33
CA TRP A 23 15.12 21.00 3.82
C TRP A 23 15.17 20.89 5.34
N GLU A 24 15.64 21.92 6.04
CA GLU A 24 15.71 21.90 7.51
C GLU A 24 14.32 22.13 8.11
N ALA A 25 13.56 23.09 7.57
CA ALA A 25 12.15 23.26 7.92
C ALA A 25 11.36 21.96 7.66
N MET A 26 11.60 21.30 6.52
CA MET A 26 10.96 20.02 6.21
C MET A 26 11.35 18.91 7.20
N ARG A 27 12.62 18.85 7.60
CA ARG A 27 13.10 17.89 8.62
C ARG A 27 12.43 18.12 9.96
N VAL A 28 12.34 19.37 10.42
CA VAL A 28 11.67 19.74 11.67
C VAL A 28 10.19 19.32 11.64
N LEU A 29 9.49 19.58 10.53
CA LEU A 29 8.10 19.15 10.37
C LEU A 29 7.97 17.62 10.36
N GLY A 30 8.87 16.91 9.67
CA GLY A 30 8.90 15.44 9.66
C GLY A 30 9.13 14.83 11.04
N HIS A 31 10.02 15.40 11.84
CA HIS A 31 10.22 14.97 13.23
C HIS A 31 8.95 15.17 14.07
N ARG A 32 8.31 16.35 13.96
CA ARG A 32 7.03 16.61 14.62
C ARG A 32 5.95 15.59 14.22
N MET A 33 5.83 15.28 12.93
CA MET A 33 4.88 14.27 12.44
C MET A 33 5.10 12.89 13.08
N ILE A 34 6.35 12.47 13.20
CA ILE A 34 6.70 11.19 13.84
C ILE A 34 6.36 11.23 15.33
N ASP A 35 6.76 12.28 16.05
CA ASP A 35 6.52 12.41 17.49
C ASP A 35 5.02 12.43 17.82
N ASP A 36 4.23 13.18 17.05
CA ASP A 36 2.77 13.26 17.21
C ASP A 36 2.10 11.90 16.93
N MET A 37 2.55 11.17 15.90
CA MET A 37 2.02 9.83 15.59
C MET A 37 2.44 8.76 16.61
N MET A 38 3.67 8.82 17.12
CA MET A 38 4.11 7.93 18.20
C MET A 38 3.29 8.16 19.47
N THR A 39 3.08 9.43 19.83
CA THR A 39 2.19 9.81 20.95
C THR A 39 0.76 9.33 20.71
N TYR A 40 0.25 9.45 19.48
CA TYR A 40 -1.07 8.95 19.10
C TYR A 40 -1.22 7.44 19.31
N LEU A 41 -0.23 6.65 18.88
CA LEU A 41 -0.22 5.19 19.04
C LEU A 41 -0.08 4.78 20.51
N GLU A 42 0.78 5.45 21.28
CA GLU A 42 0.97 5.19 22.71
C GLU A 42 -0.31 5.44 23.50
N SER A 43 -0.99 6.56 23.22
CA SER A 43 -2.20 6.99 23.94
C SER A 43 -3.50 6.40 23.37
N ILE A 44 -3.44 5.50 22.37
CA ILE A 44 -4.62 5.07 21.61
C ILE A 44 -5.74 4.50 22.48
N ARG A 45 -5.39 3.83 23.59
CA ARG A 45 -6.34 3.16 24.50
C ARG A 45 -7.24 4.11 25.27
N GLU A 46 -6.78 5.35 25.42
CA GLU A 46 -7.43 6.43 26.15
C GLU A 46 -8.43 7.18 25.27
N ARG A 47 -8.34 7.00 23.95
CA ARG A 47 -9.20 7.65 22.96
C ARG A 47 -10.47 6.85 22.72
N PRO A 48 -11.56 7.49 22.24
CA PRO A 48 -12.71 6.76 21.72
C PRO A 48 -12.29 5.80 20.61
N VAL A 49 -12.93 4.63 20.52
CA VAL A 49 -12.71 3.69 19.41
C VAL A 49 -13.04 4.39 18.09
N TRP A 50 -14.20 5.03 18.04
CA TRP A 50 -14.71 5.77 16.90
C TRP A 50 -15.54 6.94 17.41
N GLN A 51 -15.59 8.03 16.65
CA GLN A 51 -16.44 9.17 16.94
C GLN A 51 -17.05 9.75 15.65
N PRO A 52 -18.28 10.28 15.69
CA PRO A 52 -18.91 10.87 14.52
C PRO A 52 -18.12 12.08 14.03
N ILE A 53 -18.01 12.23 12.71
CA ILE A 53 -17.37 13.38 12.07
C ILE A 53 -18.36 14.57 12.12
N PRO A 54 -18.00 15.70 12.77
CA PRO A 54 -18.82 16.90 12.78
C PRO A 54 -19.13 17.40 11.36
N GLY A 55 -20.30 18.02 11.17
CA GLY A 55 -20.67 18.59 9.87
C GLY A 55 -19.65 19.59 9.33
N GLY A 56 -19.12 20.45 10.21
CA GLY A 56 -18.07 21.42 9.88
C GLY A 56 -16.80 20.79 9.32
N VAL A 57 -16.37 19.65 9.88
CA VAL A 57 -15.20 18.89 9.40
C VAL A 57 -15.46 18.31 8.01
N LYS A 58 -16.67 17.81 7.74
CA LYS A 58 -17.01 17.34 6.38
C LYS A 58 -17.02 18.47 5.37
N GLN A 59 -17.49 19.65 5.79
CA GLN A 59 -17.59 20.83 4.92
C GLN A 59 -16.22 21.43 4.62
N SER A 60 -15.28 21.42 5.58
CA SER A 60 -13.90 21.88 5.34
C SER A 60 -13.17 21.03 4.30
N LEU A 61 -13.50 19.74 4.19
CA LEU A 61 -12.96 18.84 3.17
C LEU A 61 -13.65 18.96 1.80
N CYS A 62 -14.70 19.78 1.67
CA CYS A 62 -15.41 20.05 0.41
C CYS A 62 -14.99 21.42 -0.17
N MET A 63 -13.72 21.57 -0.49
CA MET A 63 -13.14 22.80 -1.06
C MET A 63 -12.86 22.69 -2.57
N ALA A 64 -12.73 23.84 -3.23
CA ALA A 64 -12.23 23.90 -4.60
C ALA A 64 -10.73 23.54 -4.65
N LEU A 65 -10.25 23.12 -5.83
CA LEU A 65 -8.83 22.88 -6.07
C LEU A 65 -8.01 24.14 -5.73
N PRO A 66 -7.06 24.09 -4.77
CA PRO A 66 -6.16 25.21 -4.53
C PRO A 66 -5.24 25.39 -5.74
N LEU A 67 -5.16 26.62 -6.25
CA LEU A 67 -4.28 26.98 -7.38
C LEU A 67 -2.94 27.57 -6.90
N ASP A 68 -2.89 28.03 -5.66
CA ASP A 68 -1.71 28.61 -5.04
C ASP A 68 -1.10 27.63 -4.02
N PRO A 69 0.23 27.66 -3.82
CA PRO A 69 0.89 26.81 -2.84
C PRO A 69 0.47 27.16 -1.41
N GLN A 70 0.40 26.14 -0.57
CA GLN A 70 0.16 26.26 0.87
C GLN A 70 1.41 25.85 1.65
N LYS A 71 1.56 26.37 2.87
CA LYS A 71 2.67 25.95 3.72
C LYS A 71 2.42 24.52 4.22
N PRO A 72 3.43 23.64 4.18
CA PRO A 72 3.30 22.27 4.69
C PRO A 72 2.79 22.19 6.13
N GLU A 73 3.16 23.16 6.97
CA GLU A 73 2.74 23.24 8.38
C GLU A 73 1.23 23.50 8.52
N ASP A 74 0.66 24.31 7.63
CA ASP A 74 -0.78 24.61 7.64
C ASP A 74 -1.57 23.35 7.25
N ILE A 75 -1.11 22.61 6.23
CA ILE A 75 -1.71 21.33 5.80
C ILE A 75 -1.59 20.27 6.91
N TYR A 76 -0.45 20.21 7.59
CA TYR A 76 -0.28 19.29 8.70
C TYR A 76 -1.18 19.63 9.89
N GLN A 77 -1.38 20.93 10.16
CA GLN A 77 -2.31 21.37 11.19
C GLN A 77 -3.76 20.98 10.84
N GLU A 78 -4.17 21.11 9.57
CA GLU A 78 -5.47 20.62 9.11
C GLU A 78 -5.62 19.10 9.30
N PHE A 79 -4.55 18.32 9.09
CA PHE A 79 -4.56 16.88 9.39
C PHE A 79 -4.82 16.61 10.87
N LEU A 80 -4.13 17.33 11.77
CA LEU A 80 -4.30 17.18 13.22
C LEU A 80 -5.72 17.56 13.67
N ASP A 81 -6.30 18.61 13.09
CA ASP A 81 -7.57 19.16 13.51
C ASP A 81 -8.78 18.43 12.91
N TYR A 82 -8.69 18.02 11.64
CA TYR A 82 -9.83 17.53 10.86
C TYR A 82 -9.77 16.05 10.51
N ILE A 83 -8.57 15.45 10.45
CA ILE A 83 -8.40 14.08 9.94
C ILE A 83 -8.09 13.10 11.08
N LEU A 84 -6.98 13.31 11.78
CA LEU A 84 -6.47 12.43 12.84
C LEU A 84 -7.49 12.12 13.96
N PRO A 85 -8.41 13.02 14.35
CA PRO A 85 -9.40 12.72 15.37
C PRO A 85 -10.46 11.71 14.92
N HIS A 86 -10.71 11.54 13.63
CA HIS A 86 -11.87 10.81 13.12
C HIS A 86 -11.56 9.53 12.30
N PRO A 87 -10.61 8.67 12.70
CA PRO A 87 -10.38 7.41 11.99
C PRO A 87 -11.47 6.39 12.33
N MET A 88 -11.49 5.29 11.58
CA MET A 88 -12.42 4.17 11.82
C MET A 88 -12.20 3.48 13.18
N GLY A 89 -11.03 3.66 13.80
CA GLY A 89 -10.69 3.06 15.09
C GLY A 89 -9.92 1.75 15.01
N ASN A 90 -9.50 1.33 13.82
CA ASN A 90 -8.95 0.00 13.56
C ASN A 90 -7.84 -0.44 14.54
N ILE A 91 -6.92 0.47 14.88
CA ILE A 91 -5.78 0.17 15.75
C ILE A 91 -6.11 0.17 17.26
N HIS A 92 -7.35 0.53 17.62
CA HIS A 92 -7.77 0.60 19.01
C HIS A 92 -8.04 -0.83 19.54
N PRO A 93 -7.60 -1.23 20.75
CA PRO A 93 -7.73 -2.62 21.25
C PRO A 93 -9.17 -3.11 21.49
N ARG A 94 -10.12 -2.18 21.55
CA ARG A 94 -11.57 -2.44 21.63
C ARG A 94 -12.30 -2.32 20.27
N PHE A 95 -11.57 -2.21 19.16
CA PHE A 95 -12.15 -2.32 17.83
C PHE A 95 -12.27 -3.81 17.48
N TRP A 96 -13.50 -4.32 17.43
CA TRP A 96 -13.81 -5.73 17.16
C TRP A 96 -14.59 -5.93 15.86
N GLY A 97 -14.55 -4.94 14.97
CA GLY A 97 -15.21 -4.99 13.67
C GLY A 97 -14.31 -5.61 12.61
N TRP A 98 -14.82 -6.59 11.87
CA TRP A 98 -14.15 -7.23 10.73
C TRP A 98 -12.74 -7.80 11.05
N VAL A 99 -12.01 -8.17 10.00
CA VAL A 99 -10.59 -8.52 10.06
C VAL A 99 -9.85 -7.43 9.32
N ILE A 100 -9.27 -6.49 10.06
CA ILE A 100 -8.51 -5.37 9.51
C ILE A 100 -7.13 -5.38 10.16
N GLY A 101 -6.08 -5.08 9.38
CA GLY A 101 -4.67 -5.20 9.80
C GLY A 101 -4.33 -4.38 11.04
N THR A 102 -3.32 -4.82 11.80
CA THR A 102 -3.07 -4.39 13.19
C THR A 102 -2.26 -3.10 13.37
N GLY A 103 -1.92 -2.38 12.28
CA GLY A 103 -1.35 -1.02 12.30
C GLY A 103 -0.28 -0.77 13.37
N THR A 104 0.78 -1.58 13.39
CA THR A 104 1.82 -1.52 14.43
C THR A 104 2.74 -0.30 14.26
N ALA A 105 3.36 0.18 15.34
CA ALA A 105 4.34 1.27 15.27
C ALA A 105 5.51 0.96 14.33
N LEU A 106 6.03 -0.28 14.37
CA LEU A 106 7.10 -0.71 13.46
C LEU A 106 6.61 -0.77 12.01
N GLY A 107 5.37 -1.22 11.76
CA GLY A 107 4.77 -1.21 10.43
C GLY A 107 4.65 0.20 9.86
N MET A 108 4.20 1.16 10.67
CA MET A 108 4.15 2.58 10.28
C MET A 108 5.55 3.13 9.90
N LEU A 109 6.58 2.83 10.70
CA LEU A 109 7.94 3.26 10.39
C LEU A 109 8.52 2.55 9.16
N ALA A 110 8.18 1.28 8.92
CA ALA A 110 8.56 0.58 7.71
C ALA A 110 7.92 1.21 6.47
N GLU A 111 6.65 1.62 6.55
CA GLU A 111 5.96 2.37 5.49
C GLU A 111 6.62 3.73 5.23
N LEU A 112 7.05 4.45 6.28
CA LEU A 112 7.82 5.69 6.13
C LEU A 112 9.10 5.46 5.29
N LEU A 113 9.84 4.39 5.58
CA LEU A 113 11.06 4.05 4.83
C LEU A 113 10.74 3.61 3.39
N ALA A 114 9.70 2.81 3.20
CA ALA A 114 9.26 2.38 1.87
C ALA A 114 8.82 3.57 1.01
N ALA A 115 8.04 4.50 1.57
CA ALA A 115 7.60 5.72 0.92
C ALA A 115 8.79 6.66 0.59
N GLY A 116 9.78 6.75 1.50
CA GLY A 116 10.98 7.54 1.25
C GLY A 116 11.89 6.97 0.15
N MET A 117 12.03 5.64 0.07
CA MET A 117 12.79 5.00 -1.00
C MET A 117 12.02 4.97 -2.33
N ASN A 118 10.68 5.00 -2.27
CA ASN A 118 9.75 5.03 -3.40
C ASN A 118 10.09 4.02 -4.54
N PRO A 119 10.27 2.73 -4.24
CA PRO A 119 10.63 1.75 -5.27
C PRO A 119 9.47 1.49 -6.24
N ASN A 120 9.76 1.49 -7.55
CA ASN A 120 8.82 1.01 -8.57
C ASN A 120 9.18 -0.43 -8.97
N LEU A 121 8.36 -1.40 -8.57
CA LEU A 121 8.60 -2.84 -8.83
C LEU A 121 8.17 -3.29 -10.25
N GLY A 122 7.94 -2.35 -11.17
CA GLY A 122 7.53 -2.65 -12.55
C GLY A 122 8.68 -3.10 -13.46
N GLY A 123 9.93 -2.91 -13.04
CA GLY A 123 11.13 -3.30 -13.79
C GLY A 123 12.43 -2.97 -13.07
N ALA A 124 13.55 -3.18 -13.77
CA ALA A 124 14.92 -3.01 -13.25
C ALA A 124 15.33 -3.97 -12.11
N ASP A 125 16.63 -3.98 -11.81
CA ASP A 125 17.23 -4.78 -10.73
C ASP A 125 17.54 -3.86 -9.54
N HIS A 126 16.79 -4.02 -8.44
CA HIS A 126 16.97 -3.22 -7.25
C HIS A 126 16.51 -3.96 -5.97
N VAL A 127 16.97 -3.47 -4.82
CA VAL A 127 16.97 -4.24 -3.56
C VAL A 127 15.59 -4.68 -3.06
N ALA A 128 14.54 -3.90 -3.33
CA ALA A 128 13.19 -4.21 -2.86
C ALA A 128 12.65 -5.55 -3.41
N ASN A 129 13.04 -5.94 -4.63
CA ASN A 129 12.68 -7.25 -5.20
C ASN A 129 13.25 -8.41 -4.35
N TYR A 130 14.49 -8.26 -3.87
CA TYR A 130 15.13 -9.27 -3.01
C TYR A 130 14.53 -9.30 -1.60
N VAL A 131 14.12 -8.13 -1.08
CA VAL A 131 13.40 -8.05 0.21
C VAL A 131 12.07 -8.80 0.12
N GLU A 132 11.29 -8.58 -0.94
CA GLU A 132 10.04 -9.31 -1.15
C GLU A 132 10.29 -10.83 -1.28
N ALA A 133 11.26 -11.24 -2.09
CA ALA A 133 11.62 -12.66 -2.25
C ALA A 133 12.00 -13.31 -0.92
N GLN A 134 12.74 -12.61 -0.05
CA GLN A 134 13.14 -13.09 1.26
C GLN A 134 11.94 -13.21 2.22
N VAL A 135 11.02 -12.24 2.21
CA VAL A 135 9.78 -12.29 3.02
C VAL A 135 8.91 -13.46 2.56
N LEU A 136 8.73 -13.65 1.25
CA LEU A 136 7.99 -14.79 0.71
C LEU A 136 8.64 -16.13 1.10
N LYS A 137 9.97 -16.20 1.13
CA LYS A 137 10.69 -17.38 1.62
C LYS A 137 10.34 -17.69 3.08
N TRP A 138 10.36 -16.69 3.96
CA TRP A 138 9.93 -16.87 5.36
C TRP A 138 8.45 -17.28 5.47
N CYS A 139 7.55 -16.69 4.68
CA CYS A 139 6.15 -17.10 4.65
C CYS A 139 5.98 -18.57 4.26
N LYS A 140 6.73 -19.05 3.26
CA LYS A 140 6.73 -20.47 2.87
C LYS A 140 7.20 -21.37 4.00
N GLU A 141 8.29 -21.01 4.68
CA GLU A 141 8.81 -21.76 5.83
C GLU A 141 7.81 -21.79 6.99
N MET A 142 7.24 -20.65 7.38
CA MET A 142 6.27 -20.55 8.49
C MET A 142 5.00 -21.36 8.24
N LEU A 143 4.54 -21.44 6.98
CA LEU A 143 3.33 -22.17 6.60
C LEU A 143 3.58 -23.65 6.25
N GLY A 144 4.85 -24.11 6.26
CA GLY A 144 5.20 -25.46 5.81
C GLY A 144 4.94 -25.69 4.32
N TYR A 145 5.00 -24.63 3.51
CA TYR A 145 4.76 -24.68 2.07
C TYR A 145 6.05 -25.09 1.32
N PRO A 146 5.97 -25.73 0.13
CA PRO A 146 7.16 -26.10 -0.63
C PRO A 146 8.07 -24.90 -0.91
N ILE A 147 9.36 -24.99 -0.56
CA ILE A 147 10.30 -23.87 -0.67
C ILE A 147 10.55 -23.44 -2.12
N GLU A 148 10.39 -24.37 -3.06
CA GLU A 148 10.50 -24.13 -4.51
C GLU A 148 9.25 -23.45 -5.10
N ALA A 149 8.17 -23.29 -4.32
CA ALA A 149 6.99 -22.59 -4.79
C ALA A 149 7.29 -21.11 -5.04
N SER A 150 6.66 -20.55 -6.07
CA SER A 150 6.66 -19.10 -6.31
C SER A 150 5.70 -18.40 -5.34
N GLY A 151 5.81 -17.08 -5.25
CA GLY A 151 4.96 -16.22 -4.45
C GLY A 151 4.99 -14.78 -4.94
N LEU A 152 4.02 -13.99 -4.50
CA LEU A 152 3.91 -12.57 -4.81
C LEU A 152 3.22 -11.87 -3.65
N LEU A 153 3.76 -10.76 -3.18
CA LEU A 153 3.03 -9.88 -2.25
C LEU A 153 2.06 -9.01 -3.05
N VAL A 154 0.81 -8.96 -2.61
CA VAL A 154 -0.25 -8.20 -3.27
C VAL A 154 -1.00 -7.34 -2.26
N SER A 155 -1.73 -6.34 -2.75
CA SER A 155 -2.42 -5.34 -1.92
C SER A 155 -3.50 -5.90 -0.98
N GLY A 156 -3.91 -7.16 -1.13
CA GLY A 156 -4.80 -7.83 -0.20
C GLY A 156 -5.47 -9.09 -0.77
N GLY A 157 -6.37 -9.68 0.03
CA GLY A 157 -7.01 -10.96 -0.29
C GLY A 157 -7.75 -11.00 -1.62
N SER A 158 -8.37 -9.90 -2.05
CA SER A 158 -9.04 -9.83 -3.35
C SER A 158 -8.06 -10.01 -4.53
N MET A 159 -6.90 -9.35 -4.47
CA MET A 159 -5.87 -9.51 -5.50
C MET A 159 -5.21 -10.88 -5.42
N ALA A 160 -5.02 -11.43 -4.22
CA ALA A 160 -4.50 -12.78 -4.04
C ALA A 160 -5.44 -13.83 -4.68
N ASN A 161 -6.76 -13.71 -4.45
CA ASN A 161 -7.75 -14.60 -5.05
C ASN A 161 -7.77 -14.44 -6.58
N LEU A 162 -7.71 -13.21 -7.10
CA LEU A 162 -7.66 -12.98 -8.55
C LEU A 162 -6.42 -13.62 -9.18
N VAL A 163 -5.23 -13.39 -8.62
CA VAL A 163 -3.97 -13.96 -9.13
C VAL A 163 -3.99 -15.48 -9.03
N GLY A 164 -4.39 -16.04 -7.88
CA GLY A 164 -4.48 -17.48 -7.67
C GLY A 164 -5.44 -18.16 -8.65
N LEU A 165 -6.65 -17.59 -8.83
CA LEU A 165 -7.62 -18.11 -9.79
C LEU A 165 -7.16 -17.93 -11.24
N THR A 166 -6.42 -16.86 -11.56
CA THR A 166 -5.81 -16.70 -12.89
C THR A 166 -4.80 -17.81 -13.18
N VAL A 167 -3.92 -18.11 -12.22
CA VAL A 167 -2.95 -19.21 -12.34
C VAL A 167 -3.69 -20.54 -12.51
N ALA A 168 -4.70 -20.82 -11.69
CA ALA A 168 -5.51 -22.03 -11.80
C ALA A 168 -6.20 -22.16 -13.16
N ARG A 169 -6.89 -21.10 -13.63
CA ARG A 169 -7.56 -21.08 -14.94
C ARG A 169 -6.59 -21.35 -16.07
N ASN A 170 -5.47 -20.62 -16.12
CA ASN A 170 -4.50 -20.73 -17.21
C ASN A 170 -3.74 -22.07 -17.19
N THR A 171 -3.52 -22.66 -16.02
CA THR A 171 -2.85 -23.96 -15.91
C THR A 171 -3.79 -25.11 -16.26
N MET A 172 -5.06 -25.00 -15.85
CA MET A 172 -6.05 -26.07 -16.02
C MET A 172 -6.84 -25.97 -17.33
N SER A 173 -6.70 -24.89 -18.10
CA SER A 173 -7.38 -24.73 -19.41
C SER A 173 -6.95 -25.79 -20.42
N GLY A 174 -5.71 -26.30 -20.33
CA GLY A 174 -5.16 -27.28 -21.28
C GLY A 174 -4.75 -26.69 -22.63
N PHE A 175 -4.83 -25.36 -22.78
CA PHE A 175 -4.38 -24.59 -23.94
C PHE A 175 -3.92 -23.20 -23.49
N ASP A 176 -3.24 -22.44 -24.38
CA ASP A 176 -2.71 -21.13 -24.02
C ASP A 176 -3.82 -20.07 -24.10
N ILE A 177 -4.56 -19.94 -23.01
CA ILE A 177 -5.70 -19.01 -22.93
C ILE A 177 -5.32 -17.55 -23.12
N ARG A 178 -4.06 -17.18 -22.87
CA ARG A 178 -3.57 -15.81 -23.08
C ARG A 178 -3.39 -15.51 -24.56
N ARG A 179 -2.94 -16.50 -25.34
CA ARG A 179 -2.72 -16.33 -26.79
C ARG A 179 -3.96 -16.63 -27.61
N GLU A 180 -4.72 -17.66 -27.23
CA GLU A 180 -5.85 -18.17 -27.99
C GLU A 180 -7.18 -17.55 -27.56
N GLY A 181 -7.21 -16.92 -26.39
CA GLY A 181 -8.39 -16.26 -25.82
C GLY A 181 -9.35 -17.24 -25.14
N PHE A 182 -10.18 -16.71 -24.23
CA PHE A 182 -11.11 -17.52 -23.44
C PHE A 182 -12.15 -18.24 -24.29
N GLN A 183 -12.51 -17.69 -25.46
CA GLN A 183 -13.48 -18.28 -26.39
C GLN A 183 -13.03 -19.62 -26.99
N ALA A 184 -11.73 -19.93 -26.96
CA ALA A 184 -11.22 -21.23 -27.40
C ALA A 184 -11.55 -22.39 -26.43
N THR A 185 -12.12 -22.08 -25.27
CA THR A 185 -12.51 -23.07 -24.27
C THR A 185 -13.62 -23.99 -24.80
N GLN A 186 -13.37 -25.31 -24.83
CA GLN A 186 -14.31 -26.29 -25.37
C GLN A 186 -15.43 -26.70 -24.40
N LYS A 187 -15.23 -26.53 -23.09
CA LYS A 187 -16.19 -26.91 -22.04
C LYS A 187 -16.27 -25.82 -20.98
N PRO A 188 -17.44 -25.56 -20.39
CA PRO A 188 -17.54 -24.61 -19.29
C PRO A 188 -16.54 -24.94 -18.17
N MET A 189 -15.74 -23.94 -17.77
CA MET A 189 -14.89 -24.07 -16.58
C MET A 189 -15.78 -23.92 -15.34
N THR A 190 -15.57 -24.76 -14.33
CA THR A 190 -16.38 -24.75 -13.10
C THR A 190 -15.49 -24.57 -11.88
N LEU A 191 -15.81 -23.58 -11.07
CA LEU A 191 -15.19 -23.34 -9.76
C LEU A 191 -16.14 -23.81 -8.66
N TYR A 192 -15.59 -24.44 -7.63
CA TYR A 192 -16.34 -24.87 -6.44
C TYR A 192 -15.86 -24.12 -5.21
N GLY A 193 -16.77 -23.78 -4.31
CA GLY A 193 -16.51 -23.14 -3.04
C GLY A 193 -17.67 -23.35 -2.06
N SER A 194 -17.46 -23.10 -0.78
CA SER A 194 -18.54 -23.12 0.20
C SER A 194 -19.44 -21.88 0.05
N VAL A 195 -20.64 -21.93 0.63
CA VAL A 195 -21.54 -20.76 0.71
C VAL A 195 -20.98 -19.62 1.56
N GLU A 196 -19.96 -19.90 2.40
CA GLU A 196 -19.25 -18.94 3.24
C GLU A 196 -18.03 -18.30 2.53
N THR A 197 -17.81 -18.62 1.25
CA THR A 197 -16.67 -18.10 0.49
C THR A 197 -16.76 -16.58 0.37
N HIS A 198 -15.66 -15.89 0.63
CA HIS A 198 -15.61 -14.43 0.51
C HIS A 198 -15.95 -13.97 -0.92
N SER A 199 -16.77 -12.92 -1.03
CA SER A 199 -17.32 -12.40 -2.29
C SER A 199 -16.26 -11.98 -3.31
N SER A 200 -15.02 -11.71 -2.87
CA SER A 200 -13.90 -11.43 -3.77
C SER A 200 -13.58 -12.58 -4.73
N ASN A 201 -13.90 -13.83 -4.40
CA ASN A 201 -13.75 -14.96 -5.31
C ASN A 201 -14.73 -14.87 -6.47
N GLN A 202 -16.01 -14.60 -6.18
CA GLN A 202 -17.02 -14.39 -7.23
C GLN A 202 -16.62 -13.22 -8.13
N LYS A 203 -16.23 -12.08 -7.55
CA LYS A 203 -15.73 -10.94 -8.32
C LYS A 203 -14.53 -11.29 -9.19
N ALA A 204 -13.60 -12.09 -8.68
CA ALA A 204 -12.45 -12.55 -9.46
C ALA A 204 -12.86 -13.42 -10.65
N VAL A 205 -13.82 -14.33 -10.49
CA VAL A 205 -14.36 -15.12 -11.59
C VAL A 205 -15.05 -14.23 -12.64
N GLU A 206 -15.90 -13.29 -12.21
CA GLU A 206 -16.57 -12.34 -13.10
C GLU A 206 -15.58 -11.51 -13.93
N LEU A 207 -14.44 -11.12 -13.35
CA LEU A 207 -13.37 -10.41 -14.05
C LEU A 207 -12.56 -11.28 -15.01
N LEU A 208 -12.43 -12.57 -14.71
CA LEU A 208 -11.68 -13.52 -15.53
C LEU A 208 -12.49 -14.05 -16.72
N GLY A 209 -13.81 -13.84 -16.73
CA GLY A 209 -14.71 -14.39 -17.75
C GLY A 209 -14.98 -15.88 -17.58
#